data_AF-A0A962KC96-F1
#
_entry.id   AF-A0A962KC96-F1
#
_cell.length_a   1.000
_cell.length_b   1.000
_cell.length_c   1.000
_cell.angle_alpha   90.00
_cell.angle_beta   90.00
_cell.angle_gamma   90.00
#
_symmetry.space_group_name_H-M   'P 1'
#
loop_
_entity.id
_entity.type
_entity.pdbx_description
1 polymer ?
#
loop_
_entity_poly.entity_id
_entity_poly.type
_entity_poly.pdbx_seq_one_letter_code
_entity_poly.pdbx_strand_id
1 'polypeptide(L)' 'MSTTKIEIPQEFRDLPMRERIEYVQGLWDYIAESPQELPVPDSHKTILDERLDAFEASPDQGRPWSEVREEMLHRLRRP' A
#
# COMPACT_ATOMS: atom_id res chain seq x y z
N MET A 1 -11.03 13.35 -15.23
CA MET A 1 -10.93 13.04 -13.79
C MET A 1 -10.78 14.35 -13.06
N SER A 2 -11.77 14.73 -12.26
CA SER A 2 -11.71 15.99 -11.50
C SER A 2 -10.76 15.78 -10.33
N THR A 3 -9.62 16.45 -10.37
CA THR A 3 -8.72 16.55 -9.23
C THR A 3 -9.36 17.48 -8.21
N THR A 4 -10.24 16.94 -7.37
CA THR A 4 -10.69 17.66 -6.18
C THR A 4 -9.48 17.80 -5.27
N LYS A 5 -9.01 19.03 -5.09
CA LYS A 5 -7.97 19.35 -4.13
C LYS A 5 -8.51 19.05 -2.74
N ILE A 6 -8.02 17.98 -2.12
CA ILE A 6 -8.37 17.62 -0.74
C ILE A 6 -7.67 18.63 0.18
N GLU A 7 -8.45 19.48 0.83
CA GLU A 7 -7.92 20.39 1.85
C GLU A 7 -7.75 19.65 3.17
N ILE A 8 -6.57 19.77 3.76
CA ILE A 8 -6.30 19.21 5.10
C ILE A 8 -6.91 20.16 6.13
N PRO A 9 -7.88 19.70 6.95
CA PRO A 9 -8.55 20.53 7.95
C PRO A 9 -7.58 21.10 9.00
N GLN A 10 -7.93 22.24 9.60
CA GLN A 10 -7.06 22.89 10.59
C GLN A 10 -6.89 22.03 11.84
N GLU A 11 -7.96 21.37 12.29
CA GLU A 11 -7.94 20.47 13.43
C GLU A 11 -6.91 19.34 13.27
N PHE A 12 -6.70 18.83 12.05
CA PHE A 12 -5.66 17.83 11.77
C PHE A 12 -4.26 18.45 11.76
N ARG A 13 -4.14 19.70 11.29
CA ARG A 13 -2.87 20.45 11.30
C ARG A 13 -2.44 20.86 12.70
N ASP A 14 -3.36 20.93 13.66
CA ASP A 14 -3.06 21.27 15.04
C ASP A 14 -2.62 20.05 15.88
N LEU A 15 -2.88 18.83 15.39
CA LEU A 15 -2.44 17.60 16.05
C LEU A 15 -0.90 17.49 16.10
N PRO A 16 -0.31 16.97 17.19
CA PRO A 16 1.06 16.48 17.21
C PRO A 16 1.32 15.43 16.12
N MET A 17 2.56 15.32 15.64
CA MET A 17 2.92 14.40 14.55
C MET A 17 2.50 12.94 14.82
N ARG A 18 2.67 12.47 16.07
CA ARG A 18 2.25 11.13 16.48
C ARG A 18 0.75 10.92 16.25
N GLU A 19 -0.07 11.84 16.73
CA GLU A 19 -1.53 11.78 16.62
C GLU A 19 -1.99 11.88 15.17
N ARG A 20 -1.29 12.65 14.32
CA ARG A 20 -1.56 12.66 12.87
C ARG A 20 -1.35 11.29 12.22
N ILE A 21 -0.27 10.60 12.59
CA ILE A 21 0.02 9.26 12.06
C ILE A 21 -1.05 8.27 12.51
N GLU A 22 -1.41 8.30 13.80
CA GLU A 22 -2.46 7.44 14.35
C GLU A 22 -3.83 7.73 13.71
N TYR A 23 -4.15 9.00 13.49
CA TYR A 23 -5.38 9.40 12.82
C TYR A 23 -5.44 8.91 11.37
N VAL A 24 -4.35 9.07 10.60
CA VAL A 24 -4.26 8.54 9.22
C VAL A 24 -4.39 7.02 9.22
N GLN A 25 -3.78 6.32 10.17
CA GLN A 25 -3.94 4.87 10.31
C GLN A 25 -5.40 4.50 10.57
N GLY A 26 -6.10 5.19 11.48
CA GLY A 26 -7.51 4.94 11.75
C GLY A 26 -8.40 5.19 10.53
N LEU A 27 -8.13 6.24 9.74
CA LEU A 27 -8.81 6.46 8.46
C LEU A 27 -8.54 5.33 7.47
N TRP A 28 -7.31 4.84 7.42
CA TRP A 28 -6.93 3.74 6.54
C TRP A 28 -7.65 2.44 6.92
N ASP A 29 -7.72 2.14 8.22
CA ASP A 29 -8.45 0.98 8.74
C ASP A 29 -9.95 1.09 8.41
N TYR A 30 -10.55 2.28 8.60
CA TYR A 30 -11.95 2.53 8.22
C TYR A 30 -12.22 2.33 6.72
N ILE A 31 -11.36 2.86 5.85
CA ILE A 31 -11.48 2.64 4.39
C ILE A 31 -11.40 1.14 4.06
N ALA A 32 -10.55 0.40 4.77
CA ALA A 32 -10.37 -1.03 4.56
C ALA A 32 -11.57 -1.88 4.99
N GLU A 33 -12.54 -1.33 5.74
CA GLU A 33 -13.79 -2.03 6.12
C GLU A 33 -14.72 -2.25 4.91
N SER A 34 -14.58 -1.46 3.84
CA SER A 34 -15.43 -1.49 2.65
C SER A 34 -14.67 -1.86 1.36
N PRO A 35 -14.01 -3.04 1.27
CA PRO A 35 -13.18 -3.39 0.11
C PRO A 35 -13.97 -3.56 -1.20
N GLN A 36 -15.29 -3.73 -1.12
CA GLN A 36 -16.17 -3.91 -2.28
C GLN A 36 -16.53 -2.59 -2.98
N GLU A 37 -16.37 -1.45 -2.31
CA GLU A 37 -16.70 -0.13 -2.88
C GLU A 37 -15.77 0.26 -4.03
N LEU A 38 -14.55 -0.27 -4.04
CA LEU A 38 -13.59 -0.11 -5.12
C LEU A 38 -13.16 -1.49 -5.64
N PRO A 39 -13.92 -2.09 -6.56
CA PRO A 39 -13.61 -3.41 -7.07
C PRO A 39 -12.27 -3.40 -7.83
N VAL A 40 -11.48 -4.45 -7.63
CA VAL A 40 -10.23 -4.65 -8.38
C VAL A 40 -10.57 -4.92 -9.85
N PRO A 41 -10.07 -4.12 -10.81
CA PRO A 41 -10.31 -4.36 -12.23
C PRO A 41 -9.82 -5.74 -12.65
N ASP A 42 -10.55 -6.40 -13.54
CA ASP A 42 -10.18 -7.75 -14.00
C ASP A 42 -8.81 -7.78 -14.68
N SER A 43 -8.41 -6.70 -15.35
CA SER A 43 -7.06 -6.56 -15.92
C SER A 43 -5.95 -6.66 -14.87
N HIS A 44 -6.17 -6.18 -13.65
CA HIS A 44 -5.20 -6.32 -12.57
C HIS A 44 -5.15 -7.76 -12.06
N LYS A 45 -6.31 -8.45 -12.00
CA LYS A 45 -6.38 -9.86 -11.60
C LYS A 45 -5.65 -10.75 -12.59
N THR A 46 -5.86 -10.54 -13.89
CA THR A 46 -5.15 -11.28 -14.94
C THR A 46 -3.63 -11.20 -14.79
N ILE A 47 -3.08 -10.02 -14.49
CA ILE A 47 -1.64 -9.86 -14.27
C ILE A 47 -1.17 -10.63 -13.03
N LEU A 48 -2.01 -10.71 -11.97
CA LEU A 48 -1.69 -11.48 -10.78
C LEU A 48 -1.69 -12.98 -11.08
N ASP A 49 -2.69 -13.47 -11.81
CA ASP A 49 -2.81 -14.87 -12.22
C ASP A 49 -1.60 -15.27 -13.09
N GLU A 50 -1.27 -14.48 -14.11
CA GLU A 50 -0.09 -14.72 -14.98
C GLU A 50 1.23 -14.79 -14.19
N ARG A 51 1.39 -13.91 -13.18
CA ARG A 51 2.59 -13.90 -12.33
C ARG A 51 2.63 -15.07 -11.37
N LEU A 52 1.48 -15.53 -10.90
CA LEU A 52 1.39 -16.68 -10.02
C LEU A 52 1.72 -17.97 -10.81
N ASP A 53 1.14 -18.15 -12.00
CA ASP A 53 1.42 -19.27 -12.89
C ASP A 53 2.92 -19.34 -13.25
N ALA A 54 3.53 -18.19 -13.56
CA ALA A 54 4.97 -18.11 -13.84
C ALA A 54 5.83 -18.52 -12.64
N PHE A 55 5.43 -18.14 -11.42
CA PHE A 55 6.11 -18.53 -10.20
C PHE A 55 5.92 -20.02 -9.88
N GLU A 56 4.74 -20.58 -10.09
CA GLU A 56 4.48 -22.01 -9.91
C GLU A 56 5.30 -22.86 -10.89
N ALA A 57 5.43 -22.41 -12.13
CA ALA A 57 6.25 -23.06 -13.14
C ALA A 57 7.76 -22.93 -12.89
N SER A 58 8.20 -21.91 -12.13
CA SER A 58 9.61 -21.67 -11.80
C SER A 58 9.76 -20.96 -10.45
N PRO A 59 9.69 -21.72 -9.33
CA PRO A 59 9.68 -21.14 -7.98
C PRO A 59 10.96 -20.40 -7.58
N ASP A 60 12.05 -20.63 -8.30
CA ASP A 60 13.35 -19.98 -8.12
C ASP A 60 13.40 -18.56 -8.70
N GLN A 61 12.40 -18.14 -9.48
CA GLN A 61 12.31 -16.78 -10.03
C GLN A 61 11.79 -15.74 -9.01
N GLY A 62 11.20 -16.19 -7.90
CA GLY A 62 10.76 -15.31 -6.82
C GLY A 62 11.85 -15.00 -5.81
N ARG A 63 11.69 -13.89 -5.07
CA ARG A 63 12.54 -13.55 -3.94
C ARG A 63 11.73 -13.60 -2.64
N PRO A 64 12.28 -14.14 -1.54
CA PRO A 64 11.65 -14.06 -0.24
C PRO A 64 11.38 -12.61 0.14
N TRP A 65 10.20 -12.34 0.70
CA TRP A 65 9.84 -10.99 1.15
C TRP A 65 10.84 -10.42 2.18
N SER A 66 11.41 -11.28 3.03
CA SER A 66 12.43 -10.88 4.00
C SER A 66 13.64 -10.23 3.34
N GLU A 67 14.17 -10.82 2.25
CA GLU A 67 15.32 -10.26 1.52
C GLU A 67 15.00 -8.90 0.90
N VAL A 68 13.85 -8.79 0.23
CA VAL A 68 13.42 -7.54 -0.41
C VAL A 68 13.21 -6.45 0.64
N ARG A 69 12.56 -6.79 1.76
CA ARG A 69 12.34 -5.88 2.89
C ARG A 69 13.65 -5.42 3.51
N GLU A 70 14.58 -6.33 3.74
CA GLU A 70 15.91 -6.01 4.28
C GLU A 70 16.68 -5.08 3.35
N GLU A 71 16.66 -5.33 2.05
CA GLU A 71 17.26 -4.47 1.03
C GLU A 71 16.66 -3.05 1.06
N MET A 72 15.32 -2.94 1.11
CA MET A 72 14.63 -1.65 1.19
C MET A 72 14.99 -0.89 2.48
N LEU A 73 14.98 -1.57 3.63
CA LEU A 73 15.35 -0.96 4.91
C LEU A 73 16.82 -0.53 4.92
N HIS A 74 17.72 -1.32 4.32
CA HIS A 74 19.12 -0.97 4.19
C HIS A 74 19.30 0.30 3.33
N ARG A 75 18.55 0.43 2.22
CA ARG A 75 18.56 1.64 1.39
C ARG A 75 18.08 2.87 2.14
N LEU A 76 17.00 2.76 2.92
CA LEU A 76 16.45 3.86 3.72
C LEU A 76 17.38 4.32 4.85
N ARG A 77 18.27 3.44 5.32
CA ARG A 77 19.23 3.74 6.39
C ARG A 77 20.57 4.29 5.90
N ARG A 78 20.79 4.34 4.59
CA ARG A 78 22.02 4.88 4.01
C ARG A 78 21.90 6.42 3.99
N PRO A 79 22.82 7.16 4.64
CA PRO A 79 22.80 8.63 4.67
C PRO A 79 23.01 9.25 3.28
#